data_AF-A0A832GFB0-F1
#
_entry.id   AF-A0A832GFB0-F1
#
_cell.length_a   1.000
_cell.length_b   1.000
_cell.length_c   1.000
_cell.angle_alpha   90.00
_cell.angle_beta   90.00
_cell.angle_gamma   90.00
#
_symmetry.space_group_name_H-M   'P 1'
#
loop_
_entity.id
_entity.type
_entity.pdbx_description
1 polymer ?
#
loop_
_entity_poly.entity_id
_entity_poly.type
_entity_poly.pdbx_seq_one_letter_code
_entity_poly.pdbx_strand_id
1 'polypeptide(L)' 'PTDLNRNMIEGTPRGEWIKKHTPMGRFGNTEELVGAALYLISPSASFTTGHTILVDGGYTGRGI' A
#
# COMPACT_ATOMS: atom_id res chain seq x y z
N PRO A 1 3.57 -7.98 4.85
CA PRO A 1 3.48 -8.07 6.34
C PRO A 1 4.83 -7.76 6.95
N THR A 2 4.88 -6.93 7.99
CA THR A 2 6.13 -6.70 8.75
C THR A 2 6.04 -7.44 10.07
N ASP A 3 7.18 -7.67 10.73
CA ASP A 3 7.19 -8.39 12.01
C ASP A 3 6.38 -7.66 13.09
N LEU A 4 6.26 -6.34 12.98
CA LEU A 4 5.45 -5.50 13.86
C LEU A 4 3.96 -5.86 13.82
N ASN A 5 3.41 -6.23 12.65
CA ASN A 5 1.98 -6.45 12.47
C ASN A 5 1.59 -7.88 12.12
N ARG A 6 2.57 -8.77 11.89
CA ARG A 6 2.39 -10.15 11.42
C ARG A 6 1.32 -10.91 12.21
N ASN A 7 1.47 -10.96 13.54
CA ASN A 7 0.58 -11.69 14.44
C ASN A 7 -0.85 -11.12 14.49
N MET A 8 -1.05 -9.88 14.02
CA MET A 8 -2.36 -9.24 13.98
C MET A 8 -3.08 -9.43 12.65
N ILE A 9 -2.39 -9.93 11.61
CA ILE A 9 -2.91 -10.01 10.25
C ILE A 9 -2.83 -11.43 9.68
N GLU A 10 -1.71 -12.12 9.80
CA GLU A 10 -1.55 -13.45 9.18
C GLU A 10 -2.42 -14.50 9.85
N GLY A 11 -3.23 -15.22 9.04
CA GLY A 11 -4.15 -16.25 9.53
C GLY A 11 -5.30 -15.73 10.41
N THR A 12 -5.49 -14.40 10.50
CA THR A 12 -6.53 -13.80 11.34
C THR A 12 -7.76 -13.39 10.51
N PRO A 13 -8.96 -13.36 11.11
CA PRO A 13 -10.14 -12.79 10.45
C PRO A 13 -9.94 -11.36 9.97
N ARG A 14 -9.14 -10.57 10.70
CA ARG A 14 -8.79 -9.20 10.33
C ARG A 14 -7.96 -9.17 9.04
N GLY A 15 -6.95 -10.02 8.90
CA GLY A 15 -6.13 -10.06 7.70
C GLY A 15 -6.90 -10.52 6.47
N GLU A 16 -7.76 -11.52 6.62
CA GLU A 16 -8.67 -11.95 5.55
C GLU A 16 -9.63 -10.82 5.14
N TRP A 17 -10.18 -10.09 6.12
CA TRP A 17 -11.03 -8.94 5.84
C TRP A 17 -10.28 -7.86 5.06
N ILE A 18 -9.03 -7.52 5.42
CA ILE A 18 -8.23 -6.51 4.71
C ILE A 18 -7.96 -6.97 3.27
N LYS A 19 -7.55 -8.23 3.06
CA LYS A 19 -7.30 -8.77 1.72
C LYS A 19 -8.55 -8.74 0.85
N LYS A 20 -9.71 -9.14 1.38
CA LYS A 20 -11.00 -9.12 0.66
C LYS A 20 -11.38 -7.72 0.18
N HIS A 21 -11.04 -6.70 0.96
CA HIS A 21 -11.35 -5.31 0.64
C HIS A 21 -10.21 -4.61 -0.12
N THR A 22 -9.08 -5.26 -0.34
CA THR A 22 -8.03 -4.75 -1.22
C THR A 22 -8.33 -5.28 -2.63
N PRO A 23 -8.55 -4.44 -3.66
CA PRO A 23 -8.81 -4.90 -5.02
C PRO A 23 -7.76 -5.89 -5.57
N MET A 24 -6.49 -5.72 -5.21
CA MET A 24 -5.44 -6.68 -5.56
C MET A 24 -5.49 -8.02 -4.79
N GLY A 25 -6.36 -8.16 -3.80
CA GLY A 25 -6.60 -9.41 -3.06
C GLY A 25 -5.46 -9.86 -2.13
N ARG A 26 -4.43 -9.02 -1.96
CA ARG A 26 -3.21 -9.36 -1.20
C ARG A 26 -2.66 -8.16 -0.45
N PHE A 27 -1.78 -8.45 0.52
CA PHE A 27 -0.92 -7.43 1.10
C PHE A 27 0.18 -7.02 0.11
N GLY A 28 0.58 -5.76 0.17
CA GLY A 28 1.72 -5.25 -0.56
C GLY A 28 3.05 -5.77 0.00
N ASN A 29 4.07 -5.75 -0.86
CA ASN A 29 5.46 -5.96 -0.51
C ASN A 29 6.18 -4.61 -0.40
N THR A 30 7.25 -4.54 0.39
CA THR A 30 7.99 -3.30 0.63
C THR A 30 8.59 -2.73 -0.66
N GLU A 31 9.01 -3.61 -1.56
CA GLU A 31 9.63 -3.28 -2.84
C GLU A 31 8.70 -2.47 -3.75
N GLU A 32 7.39 -2.62 -3.58
CA GLU A 32 6.37 -1.90 -4.37
C GLU A 32 6.34 -0.39 -4.03
N LEU A 33 6.89 0.02 -2.88
CA LEU A 33 7.02 1.43 -2.50
C LEU A 33 8.19 2.13 -3.21
N VAL A 34 9.18 1.38 -3.68
CA VAL A 34 10.44 1.93 -4.20
C VAL A 34 10.20 2.83 -5.42
N GLY A 35 9.30 2.44 -6.32
CA GLY A 35 8.99 3.24 -7.51
C GLY A 35 8.40 4.61 -7.17
N ALA A 36 7.46 4.67 -6.22
CA ALA A 36 6.87 5.93 -5.77
C ALA A 36 7.90 6.80 -5.04
N ALA A 37 8.74 6.21 -4.20
CA ALA A 37 9.83 6.94 -3.54
C ALA A 37 10.83 7.51 -4.57
N LEU A 38 11.26 6.70 -5.54
CA LEU A 38 12.16 7.14 -6.62
C LEU A 38 11.54 8.27 -7.45
N TYR A 39 10.25 8.18 -7.79
CA TYR A 39 9.54 9.28 -8.45
C TYR A 39 9.62 10.56 -7.61
N LEU A 40 9.23 10.50 -6.33
CA LEU A 40 9.13 11.68 -5.45
C LEU A 40 10.49 12.36 -5.21
N ILE A 41 11.60 11.60 -5.19
CA ILE A 41 12.95 12.18 -5.02
C ILE A 41 13.59 12.63 -6.34
N SER A 42 13.02 12.22 -7.48
CA SER A 42 13.60 12.51 -8.79
C SER A 42 13.23 13.91 -9.31
N PRO A 43 13.97 14.45 -10.29
CA PRO A 43 13.59 15.67 -11.00
C PRO A 43 12.21 15.61 -11.67
N SER A 44 11.68 14.42 -11.96
CA SER A 44 10.35 14.23 -12.53
C SER A 44 9.22 14.66 -11.58
N ALA A 45 9.49 14.80 -10.28
CA ALA A 45 8.55 15.34 -9.30
C ALA A 45 8.73 16.84 -9.05
N SER A 46 9.47 17.58 -9.89
CA SER A 46 9.81 19.00 -9.69
C SER A 46 8.62 19.96 -9.51
N PHE A 47 7.43 19.59 -9.95
CA PHE A 47 6.20 20.37 -9.74
C PHE A 47 5.13 19.61 -8.93
N THR A 48 5.50 18.50 -8.30
CA THR A 48 4.63 17.71 -7.42
C THR A 48 4.89 18.10 -5.97
N THR A 49 3.98 18.87 -5.39
CA THR A 49 4.02 19.28 -3.98
C THR A 49 2.62 19.21 -3.37
N GLY A 50 2.54 19.01 -2.04
CA GLY A 50 1.26 18.93 -1.32
C GLY A 50 0.37 17.74 -1.70
N HIS A 51 0.92 16.72 -2.36
CA HIS A 51 0.17 15.56 -2.86
C HIS A 51 0.54 14.28 -2.10
N THR A 52 -0.43 13.35 -2.00
CA THR A 52 -0.22 12.01 -1.43
C THR A 52 -0.38 10.95 -2.51
N ILE A 53 0.68 10.19 -2.78
CA ILE A 53 0.64 9.05 -3.70
C ILE A 53 0.29 7.80 -2.89
N LEU A 54 -0.84 7.17 -3.23
CA LEU A 54 -1.27 5.93 -2.58
C LEU A 54 -0.69 4.72 -3.31
N VAL A 55 0.04 3.89 -2.56
CA VAL A 55 0.58 2.60 -3.02
C VAL A 55 0.02 1.50 -2.12
N ASP A 56 -1.25 1.17 -2.31
CA ASP A 56 -2.02 0.36 -1.36
C ASP A 56 -2.82 -0.78 -2.01
N GLY A 57 -2.52 -1.12 -3.27
CA GLY A 57 -3.23 -2.16 -4.02
C GLY A 57 -4.70 -1.83 -4.29
N GLY A 58 -5.06 -0.55 -4.24
CA GLY A 58 -6.42 -0.05 -4.46
C GLY A 58 -7.28 -0.04 -3.20
N TYR A 59 -6.69 -0.29 -2.03
CA TYR A 59 -7.46 -0.35 -0.78
C TYR A 59 -8.24 0.94 -0.53
N THR A 60 -7.63 2.12 -0.62
CA THR A 60 -8.32 3.39 -0.37
C THR A 60 -9.43 3.67 -1.40
N GLY A 61 -9.21 3.28 -2.66
CA GLY A 61 -10.17 3.46 -3.75
C GLY A 61 -11.20 2.35 -3.88
N ARG A 62 -11.23 1.38 -2.97
CA ARG A 62 -12.27 0.35 -2.95
C ARG A 62 -13.63 1.06 -2.82
N GLY A 63 -14.48 0.90 -3.82
CA GLY A 63 -15.90 1.25 -3.68
C GLY A 63 -16.49 0.47 -2.49
N ILE A 64 -17.56 1.00 -1.90
CA ILE A 64 -18.27 0.37 -0.77
C ILE A 64 -18.45 -1.14 -0.96
#